data_AF-A0A4Y5T3X4-F1
#
_entry.id   AF-A0A4Y5T3X4-F1
#
_cell.length_a   1.000
_cell.length_b   1.000
_cell.length_c   1.000
_cell.angle_alpha   90.00
_cell.angle_beta   90.00
_cell.angle_gamma   90.00
#
_symmetry.space_group_name_H-M   'P 1'
#
loop_
_entity.id
_entity.type
_entity.pdbx_description
1 polymer ?
#
loop_
_entity_poly.entity_id
_entity_poly.type
_entity_poly.pdbx_seq_one_letter_code
_entity_poly.pdbx_strand_id
1 'polypeptide(L)'
;MKKILVILILIGISLISVASYMDYKDNNIKNDLISNYENNSSIDNFIEKENDNIENKVSNKFEYKEETINSKRTNVIGILEIKSIGLKAPIVLGEENLDYVVAKYRSSANFGQAGNVILAGHNNMKGSIFKNLYKVKIGDIIEIKTDNNIYKYKLTERVIVNPSDSSLLTQDISKKEITLITCINRAKERLILKGKII
;
A
#
# COMPACT_ATOMS: atom_id res chain seq x y z
N MET A 1 -3.25 6.72 -50.43
CA MET A 1 -3.84 7.51 -49.31
C MET A 1 -4.69 6.67 -48.36
N LYS A 2 -5.77 6.00 -48.80
CA LYS A 2 -6.63 5.16 -47.92
C LYS A 2 -5.89 4.06 -47.14
N LYS A 3 -4.96 3.34 -47.77
CA LYS A 3 -4.16 2.27 -47.12
C LYS A 3 -3.26 2.79 -45.98
N ILE A 4 -2.70 3.98 -46.13
CA ILE A 4 -1.86 4.63 -45.10
C ILE A 4 -2.73 5.01 -43.89
N LEU A 5 -3.94 5.51 -44.14
CA LEU A 5 -4.89 5.85 -43.07
C LEU A 5 -5.34 4.61 -42.28
N VAL A 6 -5.55 3.48 -42.96
CA VAL A 6 -5.85 2.20 -42.29
C VAL A 6 -4.69 1.73 -41.42
N ILE A 7 -3.44 1.83 -41.90
CA ILE A 7 -2.25 1.44 -41.13
C ILE A 7 -2.12 2.29 -39.85
N LEU A 8 -2.32 3.62 -39.95
CA LEU A 8 -2.26 4.50 -38.79
C LEU A 8 -3.33 4.17 -37.73
N ILE A 9 -4.55 3.81 -38.16
CA ILE A 9 -5.61 3.37 -37.25
C ILE A 9 -5.23 2.08 -36.51
N LEU A 10 -4.66 1.10 -37.22
CA LEU A 10 -4.22 -0.16 -36.60
C LEU A 10 -3.11 0.04 -35.57
N ILE A 11 -2.16 0.95 -35.85
CA ILE A 11 -1.11 1.32 -34.88
C ILE A 11 -1.73 1.97 -33.64
N GLY A 12 -2.69 2.88 -33.81
CA GLY A 12 -3.39 3.52 -32.70
C GLY A 12 -4.11 2.51 -31.81
N ILE A 13 -4.85 1.57 -32.41
CA ILE A 13 -5.55 0.50 -31.68
C ILE A 13 -4.54 -0.40 -30.92
N SER A 14 -3.42 -0.74 -31.56
CA SER A 14 -2.34 -1.52 -30.92
C SER A 14 -1.77 -0.83 -29.68
N LEU A 15 -1.47 0.46 -29.77
CA LEU A 15 -0.96 1.25 -28.63
C LEU A 15 -1.95 1.31 -27.47
N ILE A 16 -3.23 1.54 -27.76
CA ILE A 16 -4.30 1.56 -26.74
C ILE A 16 -4.45 0.19 -26.07
N SER A 17 -4.35 -0.89 -26.85
CA SER A 17 -4.46 -2.26 -26.35
C SER A 17 -3.31 -2.61 -25.40
N VAL A 18 -2.07 -2.24 -25.75
CA VAL A 18 -0.89 -2.44 -24.90
C VAL A 18 -1.03 -1.67 -23.58
N ALA A 19 -1.45 -0.40 -23.64
CA ALA A 19 -1.64 0.42 -22.44
C ALA A 19 -2.74 -0.15 -21.52
N SER A 20 -3.85 -0.60 -22.10
CA SER A 20 -4.95 -1.22 -21.36
C SER A 20 -4.52 -2.53 -20.68
N TYR A 21 -3.73 -3.34 -21.38
CA TYR A 21 -3.18 -4.58 -20.81
C TYR A 21 -2.24 -4.33 -19.63
N MET A 22 -1.42 -3.27 -19.69
CA MET A 22 -0.53 -2.90 -18.58
C MET A 22 -1.31 -2.47 -17.33
N ASP A 23 -2.34 -1.63 -17.47
CA ASP A 23 -3.18 -1.20 -16.34
C ASP A 23 -3.96 -2.38 -15.73
N TYR A 24 -4.43 -3.31 -16.57
CA TYR A 24 -5.06 -4.56 -16.12
C TYR A 24 -4.09 -5.41 -15.28
N LYS A 25 -2.86 -5.63 -15.76
CA LYS A 25 -1.84 -6.41 -15.05
C LYS A 25 -1.48 -5.79 -13.70
N ASP A 26 -1.29 -4.47 -13.67
CA ASP A 26 -0.91 -3.76 -12.44
C ASP A 26 -2.00 -3.85 -11.36
N ASN A 27 -3.27 -3.77 -11.78
CA ASN A 27 -4.40 -3.92 -10.87
C ASN A 27 -4.56 -5.36 -10.36
N ASN A 28 -4.32 -6.37 -11.20
CA ASN A 28 -4.40 -7.77 -10.79
C ASN A 28 -3.37 -8.08 -9.70
N ILE A 29 -2.09 -7.70 -9.89
CA ILE A 29 -1.05 -7.93 -8.88
C ILE A 29 -1.42 -7.28 -7.54
N LYS A 30 -1.92 -6.03 -7.56
CA LYS A 30 -2.37 -5.34 -6.35
C LYS A 30 -3.55 -6.04 -5.67
N ASN A 31 -4.53 -6.49 -6.46
CA ASN A 31 -5.72 -7.16 -5.94
C ASN A 31 -5.38 -8.56 -5.39
N ASP A 32 -4.45 -9.28 -6.00
CA ASP A 32 -3.97 -10.57 -5.49
C ASP A 32 -3.30 -10.41 -4.12
N LEU A 33 -2.47 -9.37 -3.95
CA LEU A 33 -1.84 -9.05 -2.66
C LEU A 33 -2.87 -8.71 -1.57
N ILE A 34 -3.87 -7.90 -1.91
CA ILE A 34 -4.96 -7.55 -0.99
C ILE A 34 -5.78 -8.80 -0.62
N SER A 35 -6.19 -9.58 -1.63
CA SER A 35 -7.03 -10.78 -1.42
C SER A 35 -6.29 -11.83 -0.60
N ASN A 36 -5.00 -12.06 -0.87
CA ASN A 36 -4.19 -12.97 -0.09
C ASN A 36 -4.06 -12.51 1.37
N TYR A 37 -3.88 -11.21 1.61
CA TYR A 37 -3.85 -10.68 2.97
C TYR A 37 -5.19 -10.86 3.69
N GLU A 38 -6.31 -10.45 3.07
CA GLU A 38 -7.66 -10.55 3.66
C GLU A 38 -8.06 -12.02 3.94
N ASN A 39 -7.69 -12.96 3.06
CA ASN A 39 -7.98 -14.38 3.23
C ASN A 39 -7.15 -15.01 4.37
N ASN A 40 -5.83 -14.74 4.43
CA ASN A 40 -4.97 -15.28 5.49
C ASN A 40 -5.30 -14.67 6.86
N SER A 41 -5.58 -13.37 6.91
CA SER A 41 -6.05 -12.65 8.10
C SER A 41 -7.30 -13.31 8.70
N SER A 42 -8.24 -13.71 7.84
CA SER A 42 -9.45 -14.39 8.27
C SER A 42 -9.15 -15.75 8.89
N ILE A 43 -8.24 -16.52 8.27
CA ILE A 43 -7.84 -17.87 8.74
C ILE A 43 -7.11 -17.81 10.09
N ASP A 44 -6.15 -16.88 10.26
CA ASP A 44 -5.42 -16.72 11.52
C ASP A 44 -6.38 -16.35 12.67
N ASN A 45 -7.37 -15.48 12.40
CA ASN A 45 -8.45 -15.16 13.34
C ASN A 45 -9.38 -16.35 13.68
N PHE A 46 -9.51 -17.34 12.79
CA PHE A 46 -10.24 -18.59 13.07
C PHE A 46 -9.41 -19.54 13.94
N ILE A 47 -8.11 -19.68 13.65
CA ILE A 47 -7.19 -20.54 14.40
C ILE A 47 -6.98 -20.00 15.83
N GLU A 48 -6.84 -18.69 16.01
CA GLU A 48 -6.69 -18.08 17.34
C GLU A 48 -7.95 -18.27 18.21
N LYS A 49 -9.15 -18.27 17.59
CA LYS A 49 -10.43 -18.57 18.28
C LYS A 49 -10.64 -20.04 18.60
N GLU A 50 -10.04 -20.96 17.84
CA GLU A 50 -10.11 -22.40 18.12
C GLU A 50 -9.11 -22.82 19.20
N ASN A 51 -7.99 -22.11 19.32
CA ASN A 51 -6.93 -22.39 20.30
C ASN A 51 -7.27 -21.97 21.74
N ASP A 52 -8.29 -21.13 21.95
CA ASP A 52 -8.82 -20.82 23.30
C ASP A 52 -9.60 -22.00 23.92
N ASN A 53 -9.84 -23.10 23.19
CA ASN A 53 -10.64 -24.23 23.66
C ASN A 53 -9.96 -25.62 23.64
N ILE A 54 -8.65 -25.72 23.34
CA ILE A 54 -7.97 -27.02 23.30
C ILE A 54 -6.60 -26.94 23.95
N GLU A 55 -6.59 -26.84 25.28
CA GLU A 55 -5.44 -27.28 26.05
C GLU A 55 -5.48 -28.83 26.11
N ASN A 56 -4.49 -29.46 25.46
CA ASN A 56 -4.19 -30.89 25.46
C ASN A 56 -5.05 -31.83 24.58
N LYS A 57 -4.67 -31.99 23.29
CA LYS A 57 -4.28 -33.32 22.75
C LYS A 57 -3.82 -33.25 21.29
N VAL A 58 -2.91 -34.17 20.95
CA VAL A 58 -2.51 -34.63 19.61
C VAL A 58 -1.28 -33.95 19.03
N SER A 59 -0.15 -34.34 19.62
CA SER A 59 1.07 -34.70 18.90
C SER A 59 0.78 -35.56 17.66
N ASN A 60 1.46 -35.23 16.56
CA ASN A 60 1.66 -36.02 15.34
C ASN A 60 0.40 -36.35 14.52
N LYS A 61 0.14 -35.54 13.48
CA LYS A 61 0.06 -35.99 12.08
C LYS A 61 -0.28 -34.81 11.16
N PHE A 62 0.68 -33.98 10.80
CA PHE A 62 0.68 -33.30 9.50
C PHE A 62 2.10 -33.28 8.96
N GLU A 63 2.32 -34.22 8.05
CA GLU A 63 3.46 -34.41 7.19
C GLU A 63 3.71 -33.11 6.42
N TYR A 64 4.82 -32.44 6.73
CA TYR A 64 5.29 -31.25 6.02
C TYR A 64 5.63 -31.65 4.58
N LYS A 65 4.69 -31.39 3.67
CA LYS A 65 4.97 -31.36 2.25
C LYS A 65 5.75 -30.07 1.97
N GLU A 66 7.07 -30.21 1.82
CA GLU A 66 7.93 -29.17 1.24
C GLU A 66 7.48 -28.88 -0.20
N GLU A 67 6.51 -27.99 -0.36
CA GLU A 67 6.21 -27.38 -1.65
C GLU A 67 6.94 -26.03 -1.73
N THR A 68 8.11 -26.11 -2.39
CA THR A 68 8.70 -25.10 -3.28
C THR A 68 8.75 -23.66 -2.75
N ILE A 69 9.93 -23.36 -2.19
CA ILE A 69 10.52 -22.03 -2.05
C ILE A 69 10.59 -21.35 -3.44
N ASN A 70 9.50 -20.73 -3.90
CA ASN A 70 9.53 -19.79 -5.03
C ASN A 70 8.29 -18.88 -5.14
N SER A 71 7.92 -18.23 -4.03
CA SER A 71 7.10 -17.02 -4.08
C SER A 71 7.65 -16.05 -3.06
N LYS A 72 8.26 -14.98 -3.55
CA LYS A 72 8.77 -13.86 -2.76
C LYS A 72 7.57 -13.24 -2.03
N ARG A 73 7.27 -13.75 -0.84
CA ARG A 73 6.17 -13.28 0.00
C ARG A 73 6.46 -11.81 0.33
N THR A 74 5.83 -10.88 -0.37
CA THR A 74 5.71 -9.51 0.14
C THR A 74 4.86 -9.62 1.39
N ASN A 75 5.49 -9.53 2.56
CA ASN A 75 4.83 -9.65 3.85
C ASN A 75 3.94 -8.43 4.06
N VAL A 76 2.68 -8.53 3.63
CA VAL A 76 1.67 -7.48 3.78
C VAL A 76 1.28 -7.42 5.26
N ILE A 77 1.35 -6.22 5.84
CA ILE A 77 1.10 -5.94 7.27
C ILE A 77 -0.17 -5.11 7.49
N GLY A 78 -0.91 -4.83 6.42
CA GLY A 78 -2.14 -4.05 6.46
C GLY A 78 -2.55 -3.51 5.10
N ILE A 79 -3.68 -2.81 5.07
CA ILE A 79 -4.25 -2.17 3.89
C ILE A 79 -4.44 -0.69 4.18
N LEU A 80 -3.93 0.16 3.29
CA LEU A 80 -4.19 1.59 3.27
C LEU A 80 -5.44 1.87 2.43
N GLU A 81 -6.38 2.63 2.98
CA GLU A 81 -7.57 3.10 2.29
C GLU A 81 -7.74 4.62 2.41
N ILE A 82 -7.97 5.29 1.27
CA ILE A 82 -8.35 6.72 1.22
C ILE A 82 -9.54 6.85 0.28
N LYS A 83 -10.75 6.89 0.85
CA LYS A 83 -12.02 6.83 0.11
C LYS A 83 -12.19 7.99 -0.87
N SER A 84 -11.75 9.21 -0.52
CA SER A 84 -11.90 10.41 -1.35
C SER A 84 -11.21 10.30 -2.72
N ILE A 85 -10.24 9.39 -2.86
CA ILE A 85 -9.51 9.13 -4.11
C ILE A 85 -9.63 7.68 -4.60
N GLY A 86 -10.50 6.87 -3.98
CA GLY A 86 -10.67 5.46 -4.32
C GLY A 86 -9.41 4.62 -4.15
N LEU A 87 -8.51 5.01 -3.24
CA LEU A 87 -7.26 4.29 -2.99
C LEU A 87 -7.52 3.12 -2.04
N LYS A 88 -7.17 1.91 -2.44
CA LYS A 88 -7.01 0.71 -1.59
C LYS A 88 -5.70 0.01 -2.00
N ALA A 89 -4.76 -0.14 -1.08
CA ALA A 89 -3.42 -0.65 -1.39
C ALA A 89 -2.81 -1.46 -0.23
N PRO A 90 -2.05 -2.53 -0.52
CA PRO A 90 -1.36 -3.30 0.50
C PRO A 90 -0.17 -2.51 1.08
N ILE A 91 0.04 -2.62 2.38
CA ILE A 91 1.17 -2.04 3.11
C ILE A 91 2.16 -3.15 3.44
N VAL A 92 3.46 -2.94 3.19
CA VAL A 92 4.54 -3.84 3.60
C VAL A 92 5.51 -3.13 4.54
N LEU A 93 6.24 -3.89 5.36
CA LEU A 93 7.31 -3.33 6.18
C LEU A 93 8.62 -3.22 5.36
N GLY A 94 9.18 -2.01 5.30
CA GLY A 94 10.44 -1.74 4.62
C GLY A 94 10.31 -1.06 3.26
N GLU A 95 11.36 -0.35 2.89
CA GLU A 95 11.42 0.54 1.73
C GLU A 95 12.29 0.01 0.57
N GLU A 96 12.61 -1.29 0.55
CA GLU A 96 13.44 -1.90 -0.51
C GLU A 96 12.75 -1.89 -1.88
N ASN A 97 11.43 -2.09 -1.87
CA ASN A 97 10.65 -2.19 -3.09
C ASN A 97 9.23 -1.69 -2.87
N LEU A 98 8.84 -0.69 -3.66
CA LEU A 98 7.52 -0.05 -3.62
C LEU A 98 6.67 -0.45 -4.85
N ASP A 99 7.15 -1.38 -5.69
CA ASP A 99 6.36 -1.95 -6.78
C ASP A 99 5.08 -2.57 -6.22
N TYR A 100 3.94 -2.04 -6.61
CA TYR A 100 2.61 -2.55 -6.25
C TYR A 100 2.28 -2.56 -4.75
N VAL A 101 3.08 -1.91 -3.91
CA VAL A 101 2.87 -1.82 -2.45
C VAL A 101 3.10 -0.42 -1.89
N VAL A 102 2.56 -0.16 -0.71
CA VAL A 102 2.92 0.99 0.13
C VAL A 102 3.97 0.51 1.14
N ALA A 103 5.12 1.16 1.19
CA ALA A 103 6.19 0.83 2.13
C ALA A 103 6.00 1.61 3.43
N LYS A 104 5.90 0.90 4.57
CA LYS A 104 6.07 1.49 5.90
C LYS A 104 7.55 1.56 6.24
N TYR A 105 8.05 2.74 6.61
CA TYR A 105 9.42 2.89 7.07
C TYR A 105 9.66 2.08 8.34
N ARG A 106 10.77 1.32 8.40
CA ARG A 106 11.09 0.50 9.58
C ARG A 106 11.33 1.33 10.84
N SER A 107 11.94 2.49 10.68
CA SER A 107 12.25 3.42 11.77
C SER A 107 11.04 4.23 12.25
N SER A 108 9.89 4.13 11.56
CA SER A 108 8.68 4.88 11.91
C SER A 108 7.81 4.14 12.93
N ALA A 109 6.99 4.90 13.67
CA ALA A 109 6.06 4.34 14.65
C ALA A 109 5.16 3.23 14.04
N ASN A 110 4.68 2.31 14.89
CA ASN A 110 3.65 1.37 14.47
C ASN A 110 2.28 2.04 14.39
N PHE A 111 1.34 1.40 13.70
CA PHE A 111 0.01 1.94 13.53
C PHE A 111 -0.66 2.23 14.89
N GLY A 112 -1.19 3.45 15.04
CA GLY A 112 -1.88 3.89 16.25
C GLY A 112 -0.99 4.22 17.46
N GLN A 113 0.32 3.97 17.35
CA GLN A 113 1.29 4.25 18.41
C GLN A 113 1.74 5.71 18.40
N ALA A 114 2.35 6.12 19.52
CA ALA A 114 2.99 7.41 19.65
C ALA A 114 4.14 7.55 18.62
N GLY A 115 4.30 8.76 18.08
CA GLY A 115 5.20 9.06 16.97
C GLY A 115 4.44 9.23 15.65
N ASN A 116 5.16 8.99 14.57
CA ASN A 116 4.70 9.22 13.20
C ASN A 116 4.88 7.97 12.36
N VAL A 117 3.78 7.41 11.85
CA VAL A 117 3.79 6.31 10.87
C VAL A 117 4.12 6.87 9.49
N ILE A 118 5.22 6.44 8.89
CA ILE A 118 5.65 6.98 7.59
C ILE A 118 5.42 5.93 6.51
N LEU A 119 4.59 6.30 5.51
CA LEU A 119 4.21 5.46 4.38
C LEU A 119 4.66 6.09 3.06
N ALA A 120 5.44 5.35 2.28
CA ALA A 120 5.93 5.76 0.98
C ALA A 120 5.32 4.93 -0.15
N GLY A 121 5.04 5.57 -1.29
CA GLY A 121 4.48 4.91 -2.46
C GLY A 121 4.82 5.63 -3.75
N HIS A 122 4.92 4.89 -4.85
CA HIS A 122 5.19 5.45 -6.17
C HIS A 122 3.99 6.21 -6.74
N ASN A 123 4.22 7.38 -7.35
CA ASN A 123 3.22 8.16 -8.08
C ASN A 123 3.20 7.83 -9.59
N ASN A 124 4.38 7.70 -10.21
CA ASN A 124 4.52 7.54 -11.67
C ASN A 124 5.60 6.51 -12.02
N MET A 125 5.60 5.39 -11.31
CA MET A 125 6.46 4.22 -11.54
C MET A 125 5.59 2.97 -11.48
N LYS A 126 6.17 1.78 -11.60
CA LYS A 126 5.42 0.52 -11.59
C LYS A 126 4.46 0.42 -10.38
N GLY A 127 3.20 0.07 -10.65
CA GLY A 127 2.11 0.06 -9.67
C GLY A 127 1.48 1.44 -9.37
N SER A 128 2.25 2.54 -9.42
CA SER A 128 1.75 3.94 -9.31
C SER A 128 0.65 4.17 -8.25
N ILE A 129 0.79 3.54 -7.07
CA ILE A 129 -0.25 3.52 -6.04
C ILE A 129 -0.65 4.92 -5.58
N PHE A 130 0.32 5.81 -5.45
CA PHE A 130 0.11 7.20 -5.04
C PHE A 130 -0.14 8.16 -6.21
N LYS A 131 -0.51 7.67 -7.41
CA LYS A 131 -0.78 8.53 -8.58
C LYS A 131 -1.80 9.64 -8.29
N ASN A 132 -2.80 9.34 -7.47
CA ASN A 132 -3.89 10.24 -7.13
C ASN A 132 -3.72 10.92 -5.76
N LEU A 133 -2.57 10.76 -5.09
CA LEU A 133 -2.35 11.31 -3.74
C LEU A 133 -2.47 12.85 -3.72
N TYR A 134 -2.16 13.51 -4.82
CA TYR A 134 -2.34 14.97 -4.98
C TYR A 134 -3.82 15.43 -4.96
N LYS A 135 -4.79 14.52 -5.01
CA LYS A 135 -6.21 14.87 -4.95
C LYS A 135 -6.75 14.90 -3.51
N VAL A 136 -6.03 14.34 -2.55
CA VAL A 136 -6.43 14.29 -1.14
C VAL A 136 -6.44 15.71 -0.55
N LYS A 137 -7.49 16.03 0.20
CA LYS A 137 -7.73 17.36 0.79
C LYS A 137 -7.62 17.32 2.31
N ILE A 138 -7.30 18.46 2.92
CA ILE A 138 -7.33 18.61 4.38
C ILE A 138 -8.72 18.22 4.89
N GLY A 139 -8.76 17.40 5.94
CA GLY A 139 -9.98 16.82 6.49
C GLY A 139 -10.34 15.44 5.96
N ASP A 140 -9.73 14.97 4.86
CA ASP A 140 -9.93 13.60 4.37
C ASP A 140 -9.44 12.57 5.39
N ILE A 141 -10.08 11.39 5.37
CA ILE A 141 -9.74 10.28 6.26
C ILE A 141 -8.78 9.32 5.56
N ILE A 142 -7.69 9.01 6.25
CA ILE A 142 -6.74 7.97 5.92
C ILE A 142 -7.00 6.81 6.88
N GLU A 143 -7.32 5.64 6.34
CA GLU A 143 -7.65 4.45 7.11
C GLU A 143 -6.58 3.37 6.88
N ILE A 144 -6.09 2.78 7.97
CA ILE A 144 -5.23 1.60 7.93
C ILE A 144 -5.99 0.44 8.56
N LYS A 145 -6.17 -0.62 7.80
CA LYS A 145 -6.76 -1.87 8.26
C LYS A 145 -5.66 -2.89 8.47
N THR A 146 -5.55 -3.41 9.68
CA THR A 146 -4.75 -4.59 10.00
C THR A 146 -5.68 -5.73 10.38
N ASP A 147 -5.13 -6.91 10.68
CA ASP A 147 -5.90 -8.09 11.06
C ASP A 147 -6.87 -7.81 12.22
N ASN A 148 -6.39 -7.07 13.22
CA ASN A 148 -7.12 -6.92 14.49
C ASN A 148 -7.73 -5.53 14.69
N ASN A 149 -7.36 -4.55 13.86
CA ASN A 149 -7.61 -3.13 14.16
C ASN A 149 -7.80 -2.27 12.91
N ILE A 150 -8.57 -1.19 13.09
CA ILE A 150 -8.73 -0.13 12.10
C ILE A 150 -8.25 1.18 12.72
N TYR A 151 -7.23 1.78 12.13
CA TYR A 151 -6.69 3.07 12.55
C TYR A 151 -7.14 4.15 11.58
N LYS A 152 -7.78 5.21 12.10
CA LYS A 152 -8.22 6.34 11.30
C LYS A 152 -7.40 7.57 11.64
N TYR A 153 -6.96 8.27 10.61
CA TYR A 153 -6.26 9.53 10.73
C TYR A 153 -6.99 10.56 9.88
N LYS A 154 -7.14 11.77 10.41
CA LYS A 154 -7.66 12.92 9.66
C LYS A 154 -6.50 13.72 9.12
N LEU A 155 -6.50 14.01 7.81
CA LEU A 155 -5.47 14.83 7.20
C LEU A 155 -5.53 16.26 7.76
N THR A 156 -4.40 16.76 8.23
CA THR A 156 -4.28 18.11 8.81
C THR A 156 -3.35 19.01 8.03
N GLU A 157 -2.41 18.44 7.28
CA GLU A 157 -1.36 19.21 6.61
C GLU A 157 -1.00 18.59 5.25
N ARG A 158 -0.65 19.46 4.31
CA ARG A 158 -0.24 19.10 2.96
C ARG A 158 0.82 20.08 2.48
N VAL A 159 1.97 19.58 2.08
CA VAL A 159 3.08 20.42 1.61
C VAL A 159 3.85 19.78 0.46
N ILE A 160 4.57 20.62 -0.27
CA ILE A 160 5.55 20.20 -1.28
C ILE A 160 6.92 20.64 -0.76
N VAL A 161 7.87 19.70 -0.72
CA VAL A 161 9.22 19.94 -0.18
C VAL A 161 10.31 19.44 -1.12
N ASN A 162 11.54 19.90 -0.89
CA ASN A 162 12.72 19.37 -1.55
C ASN A 162 12.96 17.90 -1.13
N PRO A 163 13.48 17.01 -2.00
CA PRO A 163 13.76 15.63 -1.66
C PRO A 163 14.71 15.43 -0.46
N SER A 164 15.57 16.42 -0.18
CA SER A 164 16.50 16.40 0.97
C SER A 164 15.86 16.88 2.27
N ASP A 165 14.65 17.43 2.25
CA ASP A 165 13.95 17.89 3.43
C ASP A 165 13.20 16.72 4.11
N SER A 166 13.68 16.34 5.29
CA SER A 166 13.12 15.27 6.12
C SER A 166 12.41 15.80 7.37
N SER A 167 12.23 17.11 7.51
CA SER A 167 11.67 17.75 8.72
C SER A 167 10.30 17.18 9.14
N LEU A 168 9.49 16.76 8.18
CA LEU A 168 8.14 16.20 8.38
C LEU A 168 8.11 14.68 8.61
N LEU A 169 9.28 14.03 8.59
CA LEU A 169 9.47 12.60 8.84
C LEU A 169 9.95 12.32 10.27
N THR A 170 9.99 13.34 11.12
CA THR A 170 10.42 13.24 12.52
C THR A 170 9.43 12.45 13.37
N GLN A 171 9.92 11.89 14.48
CA GLN A 171 9.14 11.15 15.47
C GLN A 171 8.91 12.02 16.70
N ASP A 172 7.69 12.55 16.84
CA ASP A 172 7.25 13.25 18.05
C ASP A 172 6.40 12.31 18.90
N ILE A 173 6.97 11.80 19.99
CA ILE A 173 6.30 10.82 20.87
C ILE A 173 5.10 11.40 21.65
N SER A 174 4.92 12.72 21.65
CA SER A 174 3.73 13.35 22.25
C SER A 174 2.51 13.29 21.32
N LYS A 175 2.69 12.89 20.06
CA LYS A 175 1.67 12.87 19.03
C LYS A 175 1.47 11.46 18.48
N LYS A 176 0.35 11.27 17.76
CA LYS A 176 0.03 10.04 17.02
C LYS A 176 -0.34 10.45 15.61
N GLU A 177 0.63 10.36 14.71
CA GLU A 177 0.56 10.95 13.38
C GLU A 177 0.81 9.91 12.30
N ILE A 178 0.40 10.26 11.09
CA ILE A 178 0.74 9.54 9.87
C ILE A 178 1.26 10.52 8.83
N THR A 179 2.32 10.13 8.14
CA THR A 179 2.85 10.83 6.97
C THR A 179 2.77 9.93 5.74
N LEU A 180 2.12 10.39 4.68
CA LEU A 180 2.17 9.78 3.34
C LEU A 180 3.12 10.61 2.46
N ILE A 181 4.08 9.95 1.82
CA ILE A 181 5.08 10.61 0.97
C ILE A 181 5.15 10.00 -0.43
N THR A 182 5.22 10.86 -1.44
CA THR A 182 5.47 10.44 -2.83
C THR A 182 6.32 11.45 -3.60
N CYS A 183 6.92 10.99 -4.69
CA CYS A 183 7.62 11.84 -5.65
C CYS A 183 6.63 12.61 -6.53
N ILE A 184 6.94 13.87 -6.82
CA ILE A 184 6.26 14.66 -7.85
C ILE A 184 7.32 15.32 -8.76
N ASN A 185 6.87 15.94 -9.86
CA ASN A 185 7.71 16.74 -10.75
C ASN A 185 9.01 16.04 -11.18
N ARG A 186 8.88 14.80 -11.67
CA ARG A 186 10.00 13.92 -12.07
C ARG A 186 11.03 13.72 -10.95
N ALA A 187 10.52 13.46 -9.74
CA ALA A 187 11.29 13.23 -8.51
C ALA A 187 12.10 14.44 -7.98
N LYS A 188 11.93 15.63 -8.58
CA LYS A 188 12.57 16.87 -8.09
C LYS A 188 11.99 17.38 -6.77
N GLU A 189 10.80 16.92 -6.41
CA GLU A 189 10.09 17.33 -5.20
C GLU A 189 9.36 16.14 -4.56
N ARG A 190 8.91 16.34 -3.33
CA ARG A 190 8.07 15.40 -2.60
C ARG A 190 6.75 16.05 -2.23
N LEU A 191 5.64 15.36 -2.50
CA LEU A 191 4.36 15.66 -1.89
C LEU A 191 4.30 14.91 -0.55
N ILE A 192 4.10 15.65 0.53
CA ILE A 192 3.94 15.11 1.88
C ILE A 192 2.55 15.47 2.39
N LEU A 193 1.82 14.45 2.81
CA LEU A 193 0.52 14.58 3.47
C LEU A 193 0.67 14.11 4.91
N LYS A 194 0.26 14.92 5.88
CA LYS A 194 0.35 14.59 7.30
C LYS A 194 -1.02 14.64 7.98
N GLY A 195 -1.32 13.61 8.76
CA GLY A 195 -2.58 13.48 9.49
C GLY A 195 -2.38 13.10 10.94
N LYS A 196 -3.43 13.27 11.74
CA LYS A 196 -3.48 12.94 13.17
C LYS A 196 -4.56 11.89 13.42
N ILE A 197 -4.31 11.00 14.38
CA ILE A 197 -5.28 9.98 14.77
C ILE A 197 -6.59 10.62 15.25
N ILE A 198 -7.73 9.95 15.01
CA ILE A 198 -9.06 10.35 15.49
C ILE A 198 -9.73 9.25 16.31
#